data_AF-A0A965EEM0-F1
#
_entry.id   AF-A0A965EEM0-F1
#
_cell.length_a   1.000
_cell.length_b   1.000
_cell.length_c   1.000
_cell.angle_alpha   90.00
_cell.angle_beta   90.00
_cell.angle_gamma   90.00
#
_symmetry.space_group_name_H-M   'P 1'
#
loop_
_entity.id
_entity.type
_entity.pdbx_description
1 polymer ?
#
loop_
_entity_poly.entity_id
_entity_poly.type
_entity_poly.pdbx_seq_one_letter_code
_entity_poly.pdbx_strand_id
1 'polypeptide(L)'
;MANISRLIEENNAKILSSLVKEDPIENSRLRLILKINQTDLSRTVATLERFGYRVIGRYQEQQQEPANKERIDMLLRYLDI
;
A
#
# COMPACT_ATOMS: atom_id res chain seq x y z
N MET A 1 -0.89 -18.48 -4.53
CA MET A 1 -1.42 -17.47 -3.59
C MET A 1 -1.13 -17.80 -2.12
N ALA A 2 -1.27 -19.05 -1.67
CA ALA A 2 -0.97 -19.45 -0.29
C ALA A 2 0.43 -19.01 0.20
N ASN A 3 1.46 -19.17 -0.63
CA ASN A 3 2.83 -18.77 -0.27
C ASN A 3 2.98 -17.26 -0.03
N ILE A 4 2.40 -16.42 -0.89
CA ILE A 4 2.48 -14.95 -0.76
C ILE A 4 1.73 -14.49 0.49
N SER A 5 0.56 -15.08 0.78
CA SER A 5 -0.19 -14.80 2.02
C SER A 5 0.64 -15.11 3.25
N ARG A 6 1.28 -16.29 3.27
CA ARG A 6 2.12 -16.71 4.40
C ARG A 6 3.29 -15.75 4.64
N LEU A 7 3.99 -15.35 3.59
CA LEU A 7 5.11 -14.40 3.69
C LEU A 7 4.68 -13.03 4.21
N ILE A 8 3.48 -12.58 3.88
CA ILE A 8 2.94 -11.30 4.35
C ILE A 8 2.50 -11.40 5.82
N GLU A 9 1.84 -12.48 6.19
CA GLU A 9 1.39 -12.73 7.57
C GLU A 9 2.57 -12.96 8.54
N GLU A 10 3.63 -13.64 8.10
CA GLU A 10 4.89 -13.80 8.86
C GLU A 10 5.56 -12.44 9.17
N ASN A 11 5.26 -11.41 8.38
CA ASN A 11 5.69 -10.03 8.60
C ASN A 11 4.69 -9.21 9.45
N ASN A 12 3.80 -9.87 10.19
CA ASN A 12 2.75 -9.27 11.02
C ASN A 12 1.79 -8.34 10.25
N ALA A 13 1.68 -8.53 8.94
CA ALA A 13 0.82 -7.76 8.07
C ALA A 13 -0.40 -8.57 7.65
N LYS A 14 -1.55 -7.90 7.48
CA LYS A 14 -2.80 -8.52 7.03
C LYS A 14 -3.14 -8.02 5.63
N ILE A 15 -3.46 -8.95 4.74
CA ILE A 15 -4.00 -8.63 3.41
C ILE A 15 -5.47 -8.21 3.59
N LEU A 16 -5.79 -6.99 3.18
CA LEU A 16 -7.15 -6.45 3.15
C LEU A 16 -7.87 -6.79 1.84
N SER A 17 -7.12 -6.84 0.73
CA SER A 17 -7.66 -7.17 -0.58
C SER A 17 -6.54 -7.66 -1.50
N SER A 18 -6.90 -8.51 -2.46
CA SER A 18 -6.01 -9.02 -3.50
C SER A 18 -6.67 -8.95 -4.86
N LEU A 19 -5.95 -8.46 -5.86
CA LEU A 19 -6.40 -8.39 -7.24
C LEU A 19 -5.33 -8.95 -8.17
N VAL A 20 -5.73 -9.88 -9.03
CA VAL A 20 -4.87 -10.47 -10.05
C VAL A 20 -5.24 -9.86 -11.40
N LYS A 21 -4.23 -9.43 -12.16
CA LYS A 21 -4.36 -8.99 -13.54
C LYS A 21 -3.29 -9.66 -14.38
N GLU A 22 -3.56 -9.84 -15.66
CA GLU A 22 -2.52 -10.20 -16.62
C GLU A 22 -1.54 -9.02 -16.75
N ASP A 23 -0.26 -9.30 -16.93
CA ASP A 23 0.70 -8.25 -17.21
C ASP A 23 0.53 -7.77 -18.67
N PRO A 24 0.30 -6.47 -18.91
CA PRO A 24 0.06 -5.95 -20.26
C PRO A 24 1.31 -5.97 -21.15
N ILE A 25 2.51 -6.14 -20.58
CA ILE A 25 3.79 -6.16 -21.32
C ILE A 25 4.25 -7.59 -21.56
N GLU A 26 4.05 -8.48 -20.57
CA GLU A 26 4.43 -9.89 -20.67
C GLU A 26 3.22 -10.80 -20.42
N ASN A 27 2.56 -11.28 -21.48
CA ASN A 27 1.37 -12.16 -21.42
C ASN A 27 1.57 -13.44 -20.60
N SER A 28 2.82 -13.83 -20.30
CA SER A 28 3.14 -15.01 -19.48
C SER A 28 3.28 -14.69 -17.99
N ARG A 29 3.17 -13.41 -17.57
CA ARG A 29 3.28 -13.01 -16.16
C ARG A 29 1.96 -12.50 -15.63
N LEU A 30 1.72 -12.82 -14.36
CA LEU A 30 0.59 -12.30 -13.61
C LEU A 30 1.05 -11.16 -12.71
N ARG A 31 0.28 -10.08 -12.72
CA ARG A 31 0.42 -8.95 -11.80
C ARG A 31 -0.52 -9.16 -10.63
N LEU A 32 0.06 -9.20 -9.43
CA LEU A 32 -0.70 -9.26 -8.18
C LEU A 32 -0.63 -7.90 -7.49
N ILE A 33 -1.79 -7.34 -7.17
CA ILE A 33 -1.94 -6.09 -6.43
C ILE A 33 -2.55 -6.45 -5.08
N LEU A 34 -1.91 -6.00 -3.99
CA LEU A 34 -2.33 -6.29 -2.63
C LEU A 34 -2.55 -5.00 -1.85
N LYS A 35 -3.70 -4.88 -1.19
CA LYS A 35 -3.93 -3.86 -0.16
C LYS A 35 -3.63 -4.48 1.19
N ILE A 36 -2.77 -3.84 1.99
CA ILE A 36 -2.26 -4.37 3.26
C ILE A 36 -2.55 -3.35 4.37
N ASN A 37 -2.79 -3.83 5.60
CA ASN A 37 -3.12 -3.00 6.76
C ASN A 37 -1.92 -2.29 7.43
N GLN A 38 -0.79 -2.19 6.75
CA GLN A 38 0.43 -1.59 7.28
C GLN A 38 0.91 -0.45 6.41
N THR A 39 1.33 0.63 7.07
CA THR A 39 1.88 1.83 6.45
C THR A 39 3.32 1.59 5.98
N ASP A 40 4.14 0.95 6.83
CA ASP A 40 5.49 0.54 6.45
C ASP A 40 5.54 -0.90 5.92
N LEU A 41 5.79 -1.06 4.62
CA LEU A 41 5.90 -2.35 3.94
C LEU A 41 7.35 -2.73 3.61
N SER A 42 8.35 -1.99 4.10
CA SER A 42 9.76 -2.19 3.70
C SER A 42 10.24 -3.61 3.98
N ARG A 43 9.88 -4.18 5.13
CA ARG A 43 10.23 -5.56 5.51
C ARG A 43 9.52 -6.61 4.63
N THR A 44 8.24 -6.40 4.36
CA THR A 44 7.43 -7.27 3.50
C THR A 44 7.95 -7.28 2.07
N VAL A 45 8.30 -6.10 1.52
CA VAL A 45 8.89 -5.96 0.19
C VAL A 45 10.23 -6.70 0.11
N ALA A 46 11.14 -6.46 1.06
CA ALA A 46 12.43 -7.16 1.09
C ALA A 46 12.26 -8.68 1.19
N THR A 47 11.25 -9.15 1.93
CA THR A 47 10.92 -10.59 1.99
C THR A 47 10.45 -11.09 0.63
N LEU A 48 9.50 -10.43 -0.02
CA LEU A 48 9.00 -10.85 -1.33
C LEU A 48 10.12 -10.91 -2.38
N GLU A 49 11.01 -9.92 -2.40
CA GLU A 49 12.17 -9.90 -3.31
C GLU A 49 13.15 -11.06 -3.03
N ARG A 50 13.43 -11.36 -1.75
CA ARG A 50 14.26 -12.52 -1.36
C ARG A 50 13.69 -13.86 -1.81
N PHE A 51 12.37 -13.98 -1.92
CA PHE A 51 11.69 -15.17 -2.41
C PHE A 51 11.49 -15.17 -3.94
N GLY A 52 12.10 -14.22 -4.66
CA GLY A 52 12.10 -14.17 -6.12
C GLY A 52 10.90 -13.46 -6.74
N TYR A 53 10.07 -12.77 -5.96
CA TYR A 53 8.98 -11.96 -6.48
C TYR A 53 9.48 -10.58 -6.90
N ARG A 54 9.04 -10.10 -8.07
CA ARG A 54 9.34 -8.74 -8.53
C ARG A 54 8.30 -7.76 -8.01
N VAL A 55 8.70 -6.84 -7.14
CA VAL A 55 7.84 -5.75 -6.67
C VAL A 55 7.96 -4.57 -7.63
N ILE A 56 6.87 -4.25 -8.33
CA ILE A 56 6.85 -3.20 -9.38
C ILE A 56 6.37 -1.83 -8.87
N GLY A 57 5.93 -1.77 -7.61
CA GLY A 57 5.48 -0.52 -7.00
C GLY A 57 4.94 -0.73 -5.59
N ARG A 58 5.11 0.30 -4.76
CA ARG A 58 4.53 0.41 -3.42
C ARG A 58 3.77 1.73 -3.35
N TYR A 59 2.49 1.65 -3.00
CA TYR A 59 1.65 2.82 -2.83
C TYR A 59 1.27 2.91 -1.37
N GLN A 60 1.84 3.90 -0.69
CA GLN A 60 1.47 4.22 0.67
C GLN A 60 0.43 5.34 0.58
N GLU A 61 -0.76 5.08 1.08
CA GLU A 61 -1.75 6.13 1.29
C GLU A 61 -1.15 7.06 2.34
N GLN A 62 -0.59 8.20 1.90
CA GLN A 62 -0.29 9.27 2.84
C GLN A 62 -1.65 9.65 3.42
N GLN A 63 -1.85 9.42 4.72
CA GLN A 63 -2.86 10.18 5.44
C GLN A 63 -2.49 11.63 5.16
N GLN A 64 -3.25 12.28 4.29
CA GLN A 64 -3.19 13.72 4.20
C GLN A 64 -3.64 14.19 5.57
N GLU A 65 -2.66 14.43 6.44
CA GLU A 65 -2.82 15.28 7.62
C GLU A 65 -3.62 16.50 7.16
N PRO A 66 -4.60 16.95 7.96
CA PRO A 66 -5.62 17.86 7.52
C PRO A 66 -5.07 19.29 7.51
N ALA A 67 -3.92 19.52 6.87
CA ALA A 67 -3.40 20.85 6.55
C ALA A 67 -4.48 21.72 5.88
N ASN A 68 -5.43 21.09 5.18
CA ASN A 68 -6.60 21.75 4.64
C ASN A 68 -7.63 22.15 5.72
N LYS A 69 -7.85 21.33 6.77
CA LYS A 69 -8.70 21.73 7.90
C LYS A 69 -8.06 22.85 8.70
N GLU A 70 -6.77 22.79 9.01
CA GLU A 70 -6.10 23.86 9.75
C GLU A 70 -6.21 25.21 9.02
N ARG A 71 -6.04 25.23 7.69
CA ARG A 71 -6.23 26.43 6.88
C ARG A 71 -7.67 26.93 6.87
N ILE A 72 -8.65 26.02 6.81
CA ILE A 72 -10.08 26.36 6.88
C ILE A 72 -10.44 26.92 8.25
N ASP A 73 -9.96 26.29 9.33
CA ASP A 73 -10.21 26.72 10.71
C ASP A 73 -9.57 28.09 11.00
N MET A 74 -8.38 28.37 10.45
CA MET A 74 -7.77 29.70 10.52
C MET A 74 -8.58 30.75 9.76
N LEU A 75 -9.15 30.40 8.61
CA LEU A 75 -10.01 31.29 7.83
C LEU A 75 -11.31 31.61 8.59
N LEU A 76 -11.97 30.60 9.16
CA LEU A 76 -13.19 30.76 9.95
C LEU A 76 -12.95 31.63 11.18
N ARG A 77 -11.84 31.43 11.90
CA ARG A 77 -11.44 32.31 13.01
C ARG A 77 -11.20 33.77 12.61
N TYR A 78 -10.79 34.03 11.38
CA TYR A 78 -10.61 35.39 10.87
C TYR A 78 -11.95 36.04 10.48
N LEU A 79 -12.94 35.24 10.09
CA LEU A 79 -14.29 35.70 9.71
C LEU A 79 -15.22 35.92 10.91
N ASP A 80 -14.99 35.24 12.04
CA ASP A 80 -15.75 35.39 13.29
C ASP A 80 -15.35 36.63 14.13
N ILE A 81 -14.45 37.49 13.63
CA ILE A 81 -14.02 38.76 14.25
C ILE A 81 -14.71 39.96 13.57
#